data_AF-A0A9E5NSH8-F1
#
_entry.id   AF-A0A9E5NSH8-F1
#
_cell.length_a   1.000
_cell.length_b   1.000
_cell.length_c   1.000
_cell.angle_alpha   90.00
_cell.angle_beta   90.00
_cell.angle_gamma   90.00
#
_symmetry.space_group_name_H-M   'P 1'
#
loop_
_entity.id
_entity.type
_entity.pdbx_description
1 polymer ?
#
loop_
_entity_poly.entity_id
_entity_poly.type
_entity_poly.pdbx_seq_one_letter_code
_entity_poly.pdbx_strand_id
1 'polypeptide(L)' 'MNLTWLAGGIFLITYALIVTERVHRTVAALLGGFAMVLLGVVHQEDAFHAIDWNVIFLLAGMMAIANILR' A
#
# COMPACT_ATOMS: atom_id res chain seq x y z
N MET A 1 -19.98 7.01 -14.07
CA MET A 1 -18.62 6.48 -14.36
C MET A 1 -18.28 5.50 -13.26
N ASN A 2 -18.04 4.23 -13.62
CA ASN A 2 -17.99 3.12 -12.67
C ASN A 2 -16.77 3.29 -11.74
N LEU A 3 -16.95 3.08 -10.42
CA LEU A 3 -15.89 3.12 -9.39
C LEU A 3 -14.63 2.32 -9.82
N THR A 4 -14.84 1.26 -10.59
CA THR A 4 -13.80 0.40 -11.17
C THR A 4 -12.79 1.17 -12.04
N TRP A 5 -13.23 2.16 -12.82
CA TRP A 5 -12.32 2.95 -13.65
C TRP A 5 -11.46 3.89 -12.81
N LEU A 6 -12.04 4.46 -11.74
CA LEU A 6 -11.29 5.27 -10.78
C LEU A 6 -10.26 4.42 -10.03
N ALA A 7 -10.68 3.25 -9.53
CA ALA A 7 -9.79 2.29 -8.86
C ALA A 7 -8.63 1.87 -9.77
N GLY A 8 -8.93 1.51 -11.03
CA GLY A 8 -7.92 1.14 -12.02
C GLY A 8 -6.94 2.29 -12.32
N GLY A 9 -7.43 3.52 -12.43
CA GLY A 9 -6.59 4.71 -12.60
C GLY A 9 -5.64 4.93 -11.43
N ILE A 10 -6.14 4.89 -10.20
CA ILE A 10 -5.32 5.04 -8.98
C ILE A 10 -4.27 3.94 -8.88
N PHE A 11 -4.64 2.70 -9.18
CA PHE A 11 -3.73 1.55 -9.18
C PHE A 11 -2.59 1.75 -10.19
N LEU A 12 -2.91 2.08 -11.44
CA LEU A 12 -1.91 2.27 -12.49
C LEU A 12 -0.94 3.42 -12.17
N ILE A 13 -1.47 4.55 -11.65
CA ILE A 13 -0.64 5.70 -11.26
C ILE A 13 0.28 5.33 -10.10
N THR A 14 -0.26 4.70 -9.06
CA THR A 14 0.52 4.29 -7.88
C THR A 14 1.63 3.32 -8.26
N TYR A 15 1.31 2.33 -9.10
CA TYR A 15 2.28 1.36 -9.58
C TYR A 15 3.36 2.00 -10.47
N ALA A 16 2.98 2.92 -11.37
CA ALA A 16 3.93 3.68 -12.17
C ALA A 16 4.90 4.48 -11.28
N LEU A 17 4.41 5.14 -10.22
CA LEU A 17 5.25 5.87 -9.26
C LEU A 17 6.25 4.95 -8.55
N ILE A 18 5.83 3.75 -8.17
CA ILE A 18 6.70 2.74 -7.53
C ILE A 18 7.77 2.27 -8.51
N VAL A 19 7.39 1.89 -9.73
CA VAL A 19 8.30 1.33 -10.74
C VAL A 19 9.28 2.35 -11.30
N THR A 20 8.88 3.63 -11.41
CA THR A 20 9.78 4.68 -11.91
C THR A 20 10.83 5.08 -10.87
N GLU A 21 10.68 4.65 -9.60
CA GLU A 21 11.57 4.95 -8.46
C GLU A 21 11.86 6.45 -8.23
N ARG A 22 11.10 7.35 -8.89
CA ARG A 22 11.22 8.81 -8.73
C ARG A 22 10.73 9.29 -7.37
N VAL A 23 9.91 8.48 -6.71
CA VAL A 23 9.34 8.74 -5.38
C VAL A 23 9.58 7.51 -4.52
N HIS A 24 9.83 7.70 -3.23
CA HIS A 24 10.00 6.59 -2.30
C HIS A 24 8.76 5.68 -2.33
N ARG A 25 8.96 4.38 -2.59
CA ARG A 25 7.88 3.39 -2.75
C ARG A 25 6.84 3.43 -1.62
N THR A 26 7.28 3.63 -0.37
CA THR A 26 6.38 3.74 0.78
C THR A 26 5.46 4.95 0.68
N VAL A 27 5.99 6.11 0.26
CA VAL A 27 5.18 7.32 0.09
C VAL A 27 4.18 7.14 -1.05
N ALA A 28 4.62 6.56 -2.17
CA ALA A 28 3.74 6.25 -3.31
C ALA A 28 2.59 5.32 -2.90
N ALA A 29 2.90 4.21 -2.20
CA ALA A 29 1.89 3.26 -1.72
C ALA A 29 0.90 3.89 -0.74
N LEU A 30 1.39 4.70 0.21
CA LEU A 30 0.54 5.39 1.19
C LEU A 30 -0.39 6.41 0.53
N LEU A 31 0.11 7.20 -0.44
CA LEU A 31 -0.71 8.15 -1.21
C LEU A 31 -1.79 7.44 -2.04
N GLY A 32 -1.44 6.33 -2.68
CA GLY A 32 -2.40 5.51 -3.43
C GLY A 32 -3.52 4.98 -2.55
N GLY A 33 -3.18 4.36 -1.41
CA GLY A 33 -4.15 3.87 -0.44
C GLY A 33 -5.02 4.99 0.15
N PHE A 34 -4.41 6.12 0.49
CA PHE A 34 -5.12 7.29 0.98
C PHE A 34 -6.11 7.85 -0.04
N ALA A 35 -5.72 7.93 -1.33
CA ALA A 35 -6.60 8.36 -2.41
C ALA A 35 -7.80 7.41 -2.59
N MET A 36 -7.60 6.09 -2.44
CA MET A 36 -8.69 5.11 -2.51
C MET A 36 -9.75 5.35 -1.42
N VAL A 37 -9.32 5.72 -0.21
CA VAL A 37 -10.23 6.03 0.90
C VAL A 37 -10.90 7.40 0.71
N LEU A 38 -10.14 8.44 0.38
CA LEU A 38 -10.67 9.80 0.19
C LEU A 38 -11.71 9.89 -0.93
N LEU A 39 -11.49 9.17 -2.03
CA LEU A 39 -12.40 9.17 -3.17
C LEU A 39 -13.59 8.20 -2.99
N GLY A 40 -13.69 7.54 -1.83
CA GLY A 40 -14.78 6.63 -1.50
C GLY A 40 -14.75 5.32 -2.29
N VAL A 41 -13.59 4.93 -2.83
CA VAL A 41 -13.42 3.66 -3.54
C VAL A 41 -13.41 2.49 -2.57
N VAL A 42 -12.84 2.69 -1.38
CA VAL A 42 -12.80 1.74 -0.26
C VAL A 42 -13.23 2.49 1.00
N HIS A 43 -14.06 1.88 1.84
CA HIS A 43 -14.39 2.45 3.14
C HIS A 43 -13.21 2.35 4.10
N GLN A 44 -13.10 3.33 5.01
CA GLN A 44 -11.97 3.41 5.93
C GLN A 44 -11.87 2.14 6.80
N GLU A 45 -13.00 1.62 7.30
CA GLU A 45 -13.06 0.38 8.08
C GLU A 45 -12.48 -0.82 7.29
N ASP A 46 -12.90 -1.00 6.04
CA ASP A 46 -12.40 -2.07 5.17
C ASP A 46 -10.90 -1.92 4.89
N ALA A 47 -10.42 -0.68 4.71
CA ALA A 47 -9.01 -0.39 4.48
C ALA A 47 -8.14 -0.77 5.70
N PHE A 48 -8.63 -0.56 6.92
CA PHE A 48 -7.94 -1.01 8.14
C PHE A 48 -8.03 -2.52 8.32
N HIS A 49 -9.16 -3.14 7.99
CA HIS A 49 -9.32 -4.60 8.02
C HIS A 49 -8.41 -5.32 7.01
N ALA A 50 -8.04 -4.67 5.91
CA ALA A 50 -7.10 -5.21 4.93
C ALA A 50 -5.63 -5.26 5.42
N ILE A 51 -5.31 -4.66 6.57
CA ILE A 51 -3.96 -4.70 7.14
C ILE A 51 -3.71 -6.06 7.79
N ASP A 52 -2.81 -6.85 7.20
CA ASP A 52 -2.38 -8.14 7.76
C ASP A 52 -1.22 -7.95 8.75
N TRP A 53 -1.57 -7.99 10.05
CA TRP A 53 -0.61 -7.92 11.14
C TRP A 53 0.32 -9.13 11.21
N ASN A 54 -0.11 -10.31 10.80
CA ASN A 54 0.74 -11.50 10.81
C ASN A 54 1.89 -11.30 9.83
N VAL A 55 1.62 -10.76 8.63
CA VAL A 55 2.67 -10.44 7.65
C VAL A 55 3.62 -9.37 8.18
N ILE A 56 3.10 -8.27 8.75
CA ILE A 56 3.95 -7.20 9.30
C ILE A 56 4.88 -7.73 10.39
N PHE A 57 4.34 -8.46 11.39
CA PHE A 57 5.14 -9.00 12.49
C PHE A 57 6.08 -10.10 12.04
N LEU A 58 5.67 -10.94 11.08
CA LEU A 58 6.54 -11.98 10.51
C LEU A 58 7.74 -11.35 9.79
N LEU A 59 7.50 -10.38 8.90
CA LEU A 59 8.57 -9.67 8.19
C LEU A 59 9.49 -8.91 9.16
N ALA A 60 8.91 -8.20 10.14
CA ALA A 60 9.67 -7.49 11.17
C ALA A 60 10.55 -8.45 11.99
N GLY A 61 9.99 -9.58 12.44
CA GLY A 61 10.72 -10.62 13.17
C GLY A 61 11.85 -11.22 12.35
N MET A 62 11.59 -11.59 11.09
CA MET A 62 12.62 -12.11 10.18
C MET A 62 13.75 -11.11 9.94
N MET A 63 13.43 -9.83 9.71
CA MET A 63 14.45 -8.78 9.54
C MET A 63 15.28 -8.57 10.81
N ALA A 64 14.67 -8.60 12.00
CA ALA A 64 15.38 -8.48 13.28
C ALA A 64 16.34 -9.66 13.51
N ILE A 65 15.88 -10.89 13.32
CA ILE A 65 16.72 -12.11 13.43
C ILE A 65 17.86 -12.05 12.41
N ALA A 66 17.58 -11.68 11.17
CA ALA A 66 18.59 -11.57 10.12
C ALA A 66 19.67 -10.53 10.44
N ASN A 67 19.35 -9.47 11.17
CA ASN A 67 20.32 -8.46 11.61
C ASN A 67 21.20 -8.93 12.76
N ILE A 68 20.69 -9.79 13.66
CA ILE A 68 21.46 -10.35 14.78
C ILE A 68 22.42 -11.45 14.31
N LEU A 69 22.03 -12.22 13.29
CA LEU A 69 22.83 -13.31 12.73
C LEU A 69 23.96 -12.84 11.80
N ARG A 70 23.97 -11.56 11.42
CA ARG A 70 25.04 -10.92 10.63
C ARG A 70 26.15 -10.42 11.54
#